data_AF-A0AA38ZIQ3-F1
#
_entry.id   AF-A0AA38ZIQ3-F1
#
_cell.length_a   1.000
_cell.length_b   1.000
_cell.length_c   1.000
_cell.angle_alpha   90.00
_cell.angle_beta   90.00
_cell.angle_gamma   90.00
#
_symmetry.space_group_name_H-M   'P 1'
#
loop_
_entity.id
_entity.type
_entity.pdbx_description
1 polymer ?
#
loop_
_entity_poly.entity_id
_entity_poly.type
_entity_poly.pdbx_seq_one_letter_code
_entity_poly.pdbx_strand_id
1 'polypeptide(L)'
;MDSVTGYKARWRVIALAKWAVKEYDLLTGNNLKSEWVIYAWFIGIPELDEKIWIISLAATGSCTSNSYQAYVWQELPNSTTHNQLVHFRKDPFIAGA
;
A
#
# COMPACT_ATOMS: atom_id res chain seq x y z
N MET A 1 21.39 1.46 -13.11
CA MET A 1 19.98 1.19 -12.78
C MET A 1 19.13 1.80 -13.89
N ASP A 2 18.51 0.97 -14.73
CA ASP A 2 17.69 1.46 -15.84
C ASP A 2 16.45 2.19 -15.35
N SER A 3 16.26 3.41 -15.84
CA SER A 3 15.14 4.30 -15.52
C SER A 3 13.76 3.64 -15.74
N VAL A 4 13.68 2.72 -16.70
CA VAL A 4 12.46 1.96 -17.04
C VAL A 4 12.06 0.97 -15.93
N THR A 5 13.03 0.34 -15.27
CA THR A 5 12.78 -0.64 -14.19
C THR A 5 12.29 0.05 -12.93
N GLY A 6 12.89 1.20 -12.58
CA GLY A 6 12.41 2.05 -11.48
C GLY A 6 11.00 2.60 -11.72
N TYR A 7 10.70 3.00 -12.96
CA TYR A 7 9.38 3.51 -13.34
C TYR A 7 8.28 2.43 -13.27
N LYS A 8 8.55 1.21 -13.76
CA LYS A 8 7.61 0.07 -13.64
C LYS A 8 7.35 -0.32 -12.19
N ALA A 9 8.37 -0.30 -11.33
CA ALA A 9 8.22 -0.57 -9.90
C ALA A 9 7.31 0.49 -9.23
N ARG A 10 7.50 1.77 -9.56
CA ARG A 10 6.68 2.87 -9.03
C ARG A 10 5.19 2.70 -9.33
N TRP A 11 4.81 2.35 -10.55
CA TRP A 11 3.40 2.15 -10.91
C TRP A 11 2.75 0.96 -10.19
N ARG A 12 3.50 -0.13 -10.01
CA ARG A 12 3.02 -1.30 -9.26
C ARG A 12 2.69 -0.96 -7.81
N VAL A 13 3.54 -0.16 -7.17
CA VAL A 13 3.30 0.30 -5.78
C VAL A 13 2.08 1.22 -5.70
N ILE A 14 1.91 2.16 -6.64
CA ILE A 14 0.73 3.03 -6.68
C ILE A 14 -0.56 2.22 -6.87
N ALA A 15 -0.54 1.22 -7.77
CA ALA A 15 -1.68 0.33 -7.97
C ALA A 15 -2.00 -0.48 -6.70
N LEU A 16 -0.97 -1.01 -6.02
CA LEU A 16 -1.12 -1.76 -4.78
C LEU A 16 -1.67 -0.88 -3.64
N ALA A 17 -1.23 0.37 -3.53
CA ALA A 17 -1.74 1.33 -2.56
C ALA A 17 -3.23 1.64 -2.81
N LYS A 18 -3.61 1.88 -4.06
CA LYS A 18 -5.02 2.09 -4.44
C LYS A 18 -5.89 0.87 -4.15
N TRP A 19 -5.37 -0.33 -4.40
CA TRP A 19 -6.04 -1.57 -4.04
C TRP A 19 -6.25 -1.69 -2.53
N ALA A 20 -5.21 -1.42 -1.73
CA ALA A 20 -5.28 -1.50 -0.27
C ALA A 20 -6.32 -0.53 0.33
N VAL A 21 -6.44 0.69 -0.20
CA VAL A 21 -7.48 1.66 0.23
C VAL A 21 -8.88 1.13 -0.09
N LYS A 22 -9.09 0.61 -1.31
CA LYS A 22 -10.38 0.03 -1.69
C LYS A 22 -10.75 -1.17 -0.82
N GLU A 23 -9.80 -2.04 -0.54
CA GLU A 23 -10.00 -3.22 0.31
C GLU A 23 -10.39 -2.79 1.73
N TYR A 24 -9.70 -1.79 2.29
CA TYR A 24 -10.04 -1.23 3.59
C TYR A 24 -11.45 -0.59 3.62
N ASP A 25 -11.80 0.19 2.60
CA ASP A 25 -13.13 0.81 2.48
C ASP A 25 -14.24 -0.26 2.40
N LEU A 26 -14.03 -1.32 1.62
CA LEU A 26 -14.96 -2.46 1.54
C LEU A 26 -15.16 -3.13 2.90
N LEU A 27 -14.10 -3.30 3.69
CA LEU A 27 -14.16 -3.97 4.99
C LEU A 27 -14.74 -3.10 6.10
N THR A 28 -14.60 -1.77 6.02
CA THR A 28 -14.94 -0.86 7.11
C THR A 28 -16.14 0.05 6.82
N GLY A 29 -16.60 0.10 5.56
CA GLY A 29 -17.61 1.06 5.12
C GLY A 29 -17.12 2.51 5.09
N ASN A 30 -15.80 2.71 5.23
CA ASN A 30 -15.19 4.02 5.02
C ASN A 30 -15.24 4.40 3.52
N ASN A 31 -15.14 5.70 3.25
CA ASN A 31 -15.14 6.25 1.89
C ASN A 31 -13.84 7.02 1.66
N LEU A 32 -12.69 6.36 1.80
CA LEU A 32 -11.38 6.97 1.62
C LEU A 32 -11.02 7.06 0.13
N LYS A 33 -10.54 8.22 -0.30
CA LYS A 33 -9.96 8.41 -1.62
C LYS A 33 -8.44 8.40 -1.51
N SER A 34 -7.80 7.40 -2.12
CA SER A 34 -6.33 7.35 -2.23
C SER A 34 -5.82 8.52 -3.07
N GLU A 35 -4.89 9.32 -2.53
CA GLU A 35 -4.35 10.50 -3.22
C GLU A 35 -2.97 10.21 -3.81
N TRP A 36 -1.95 9.99 -2.98
CA TRP A 36 -0.61 9.64 -3.41
C TRP A 36 0.12 8.75 -2.41
N VAL A 37 1.09 7.99 -2.92
CA VAL A 37 2.05 7.24 -2.09
C VAL A 37 3.13 8.18 -1.61
N ILE A 38 3.39 8.20 -0.30
CA ILE A 38 4.45 9.00 0.32
C ILE A 38 5.77 8.24 0.21
N TYR A 39 5.80 7.01 0.70
CA TYR A 39 6.92 6.08 0.54
C TYR A 39 6.43 4.63 0.64
N ALA A 40 7.23 3.70 0.13
CA ALA A 40 6.96 2.27 0.26
C ALA A 40 8.26 1.49 0.34
N TRP A 41 8.24 0.43 1.13
CA TRP A 41 9.32 -0.56 1.21
C TRP A 41 8.70 -1.94 1.44
N PHE A 42 9.51 -2.99 1.32
CA PHE A 42 9.04 -4.36 1.53
C PHE A 42 10.05 -5.17 2.32
N ILE A 43 9.54 -6.18 3.02
CA ILE A 43 10.31 -7.25 3.65
C ILE A 43 10.06 -8.51 2.84
N GLY A 44 11.09 -9.06 2.21
CA GLY A 44 11.00 -10.37 1.56
C GLY A 44 11.07 -11.50 2.58
N ILE A 45 10.31 -12.56 2.35
CA ILE A 45 10.34 -13.82 3.11
C ILE A 45 10.89 -14.88 2.13
N PRO A 46 12.22 -15.10 2.09
CA PRO A 46 12.85 -15.87 1.02
C PRO A 46 12.41 -17.32 0.95
N GLU A 47 12.07 -17.93 2.09
CA GLU A 47 11.72 -19.35 2.17
C GLU A 47 10.34 -19.68 1.56
N LEU A 48 9.48 -18.67 1.41
CA LEU A 48 8.09 -18.83 0.98
C LEU A 48 7.80 -18.16 -0.36
N ASP A 49 8.80 -17.54 -1.00
CA ASP A 49 8.59 -16.66 -2.16
C ASP A 49 7.49 -15.62 -1.87
N GLU A 50 7.56 -15.00 -0.70
CA GLU A 50 6.57 -14.03 -0.24
C GLU A 50 7.22 -12.69 0.09
N LYS A 51 6.43 -11.64 0.18
CA LYS A 51 6.87 -10.38 0.80
C LYS A 51 5.72 -9.61 1.42
N ILE A 52 6.08 -8.79 2.40
CA ILE A 52 5.16 -7.85 3.03
C ILE A 52 5.54 -6.44 2.57
N TRP A 53 4.64 -5.78 1.87
CA TRP A 53 4.74 -4.37 1.54
C TRP A 53 4.27 -3.51 2.71
N ILE A 54 5.03 -2.48 3.02
CA ILE A 54 4.68 -1.43 3.96
C ILE A 54 4.62 -0.13 3.17
N ILE A 55 3.41 0.38 2.99
CA ILE A 55 3.11 1.52 2.13
C ILE A 55 2.56 2.65 2.99
N SER A 56 3.24 3.78 3.01
CA SER A 56 2.70 5.02 3.57
C SER A 56 2.06 5.83 2.44
N LEU A 57 0.81 6.25 2.64
CA LEU A 57 0.01 6.94 1.64
C LEU A 57 -0.88 8.03 2.27
N ALA A 58 -1.16 9.07 1.49
CA ALA A 58 -2.21 10.02 1.81
C ALA A 58 -3.55 9.50 1.29
N ALA A 59 -4.60 9.57 2.13
CA ALA A 59 -5.96 9.31 1.72
C ALA A 59 -6.92 10.32 2.35
N THR A 60 -7.90 10.76 1.55
CA THR A 60 -8.90 11.75 1.96
C THR A 60 -10.23 11.09 2.26
N GLY A 61 -10.69 11.25 3.50
CA GLY A 61 -12.04 10.87 3.91
C GLY A 61 -13.05 11.99 3.65
N SER A 62 -14.14 12.01 4.42
CA SER A 62 -15.28 12.93 4.23
C SER A 62 -14.89 14.41 4.16
N CYS A 63 -13.88 14.86 4.90
CA CYS A 63 -13.42 16.27 4.86
C CYS A 63 -11.91 16.46 5.14
N THR A 64 -11.14 15.40 5.37
CA THR A 64 -9.74 15.52 5.83
C THR A 64 -8.83 14.54 5.10
N SER A 65 -7.74 15.06 4.53
CA SER A 65 -6.61 14.23 4.11
C SER A 65 -5.80 13.82 5.33
N ASN A 66 -5.56 12.53 5.49
CA ASN A 66 -4.71 11.97 6.53
C ASN A 66 -3.69 11.03 5.91
N SER A 67 -2.57 10.83 6.60
CA SER A 67 -1.65 9.76 6.25
C SER A 67 -2.06 8.45 6.87
N TYR A 68 -1.86 7.38 6.10
CA TYR A 68 -2.17 6.00 6.46
C TYR A 68 -1.00 5.10 6.13
N GLN A 69 -0.91 4.00 6.87
CA GLN A 69 0.03 2.94 6.63
C GLN A 69 -0.73 1.65 6.31
N ALA A 70 -0.47 1.10 5.12
CA ALA A 70 -1.00 -0.16 4.65
C ALA A 70 0.09 -1.25 4.68
N TYR A 71 -0.26 -2.40 5.22
CA TYR A 71 0.54 -3.62 5.24
C TYR A 71 -0.12 -4.63 4.31
N VAL A 72 0.55 -4.96 3.22
CA VAL A 72 0.03 -5.88 2.21
C VAL A 72 0.96 -7.06 2.08
N TRP A 73 0.48 -8.23 2.47
CA TRP A 73 1.17 -9.47 2.17
C TRP A 73 0.94 -9.80 0.69
N GLN A 74 1.99 -10.21 0.01
CA GLN A 74 1.98 -10.55 -1.41
C GLN A 74 2.75 -11.84 -1.61
N GLU A 75 2.06 -12.85 -2.12
CA GLU A 75 2.68 -14.06 -2.65
C GLU A 75 3.36 -13.72 -3.98
N LEU A 76 4.58 -14.21 -4.19
CA LEU A 76 5.31 -14.10 -5.44
C LEU A 76 5.23 -15.44 -6.19
N PRO A 77 4.23 -15.69 -7.04
CA PRO A 77 4.28 -16.87 -7.87
C PRO A 77 4.78 -16.55 -9.28
N ASN A 78 5.31 -17.59 -9.91
CA ASN A 78 5.75 -17.66 -11.31
C ASN A 78 4.66 -17.34 -12.37
N SER A 79 3.42 -16.97 -11.97
CA SER A 79 2.33 -16.65 -12.92
C SER A 79 1.19 -15.73 -12.43
N THR A 80 0.81 -15.71 -11.14
CA THR A 80 -0.39 -14.97 -10.67
C THR A 80 -0.24 -14.29 -9.31
N THR A 81 0.03 -12.99 -9.26
CA THR A 81 0.22 -12.27 -7.98
C THR A 81 -1.03 -12.27 -7.09
N HIS A 82 -0.92 -12.84 -5.88
CA HIS A 82 -1.96 -12.79 -4.84
C HIS A 82 -1.62 -11.75 -3.78
N ASN A 83 -2.61 -10.94 -3.36
CA ASN A 83 -2.44 -9.87 -2.37
C ASN A 83 -3.45 -10.04 -1.24
N GLN A 84 -3.01 -9.82 -0.01
CA GLN A 84 -3.87 -9.78 1.16
C GLN A 84 -3.58 -8.52 1.99
N LEU A 85 -4.62 -7.78 2.35
CA LEU A 85 -4.49 -6.64 3.25
C LEU A 85 -4.37 -7.18 4.68
N VAL A 86 -3.18 -7.06 5.26
CA VAL A 86 -2.90 -7.52 6.63
C VAL A 86 -3.30 -6.47 7.64
N HIS A 87 -2.98 -5.21 7.36
CA HIS A 87 -3.28 -4.10 8.24
C HIS A 87 -3.45 -2.79 7.48
N PHE A 88 -4.33 -1.93 7.95
CA PHE A 88 -4.50 -0.58 7.43
C PHE A 88 -4.86 0.35 8.60
N ARG A 89 -4.00 1.33 8.85
CA ARG A 89 -4.16 2.25 9.99
C ARG A 89 -3.82 3.67 9.61
N LYS A 90 -4.43 4.63 10.31
CA LYS A 90 -3.99 6.03 10.27
C LYS A 90 -2.56 6.09 10.83
N ASP A 91 -1.67 6.78 10.13
CA ASP A 91 -0.29 6.96 10.57
C ASP A 91 -0.27 7.98 11.71
N PRO A 92 0.13 7.59 12.94
CA PRO A 92 0.16 8.49 14.08
C PRO A 92 1.22 9.60 13.94
N PHE A 93 2.16 9.49 12.99
CA PHE A 93 3.30 10.41 12.88
C PHE A 93 2.93 11.80 12.31
N ILE A 94 1.70 12.01 11.81
CA ILE A 94 1.22 13.33 11.35
C ILE A 94 0.15 13.91 12.28
N ALA A 95 0.26 13.62 13.59
CA ALA A 95 -0.38 14.42 14.63
C ALA A 95 0.68 15.29 15.30
N GLY A 96 1.22 16.27 14.56
CA GLY A 96 2.25 17.17 15.09
C GLY A 96 3.16 17.75 14.00
N ALA A 97 2.61 18.66 13.21
CA ALA A 97 3.37 19.73 12.55
C ALA A 97 2.56 21.02 12.67
#